data_AF-A0A150J895-F1
#
_entry.id   AF-A0A150J895-F1
#
_cell.length_a   1.000
_cell.length_b   1.000
_cell.length_c   1.000
_cell.angle_alpha   90.00
_cell.angle_beta   90.00
_cell.angle_gamma   90.00
#
_symmetry.space_group_name_H-M   'P 1'
#
loop_
_entity.id
_entity.type
_entity.pdbx_description
1 polymer ?
#
loop_
_entity_poly.entity_id
_entity_poly.type
_entity_poly.pdbx_seq_one_letter_code
_entity_poly.pdbx_strand_id
1 'polypeptide(L)'
;MRAKFAIGLIVFVMAVATVSVSAEYPSVVDGDSGPNVPGPTKTVGCNYAFVVNAPLGTYQSVQVVIGGVAYDMIFDNSAWRAEICVSPGQTYFYRLTTRHGLKFESGVQKI
;
A
#
# COMPACT_ATOMS: atom_id res chain seq x y z
N MET A 1 27.77 31.70 -18.50
CA MET A 1 27.90 30.49 -17.64
C MET A 1 26.68 30.21 -16.73
N ARG A 2 25.56 30.95 -16.80
CA ARG A 2 24.42 30.76 -15.88
C ARG A 2 23.33 29.77 -16.36
N ALA A 3 23.19 29.58 -17.68
CA ALA A 3 22.17 28.70 -18.25
C ALA A 3 22.45 27.19 -18.04
N LYS A 4 23.72 26.78 -17.93
CA LYS A 4 24.11 25.36 -17.78
C LYS A 4 23.74 24.79 -16.40
N PHE A 5 23.72 25.63 -15.36
CA PHE A 5 23.29 25.23 -14.02
C PHE A 5 21.77 25.03 -13.94
N ALA A 6 20.98 25.85 -14.63
CA ALA A 6 19.52 25.74 -14.63
C ALA A 6 19.04 24.44 -15.28
N ILE A 7 19.67 24.01 -16.38
CA ILE A 7 19.32 22.75 -17.06
C ILE A 7 19.69 21.54 -16.19
N GLY A 8 20.85 21.55 -15.52
CA GLY A 8 21.24 20.49 -14.60
C GLY A 8 20.29 20.34 -13.40
N LEU A 9 19.79 21.46 -12.87
CA LEU A 9 18.82 21.46 -11.77
C LEU A 9 17.47 20.86 -12.20
N ILE A 10 16.98 21.20 -13.40
CA ILE A 10 15.71 20.67 -13.92
C ILE A 10 15.79 19.15 -14.15
N VAL A 11 16.92 18.66 -14.69
CA VAL A 11 17.15 17.22 -14.89
C VAL A 11 17.23 16.47 -13.56
N PHE A 12 17.86 17.07 -12.54
CA PHE A 12 17.91 16.48 -11.19
C PHE A 12 16.53 16.42 -10.53
N VAL A 13 15.72 17.48 -10.64
CA VAL A 13 14.34 17.50 -10.10
C VAL A 13 13.44 16.49 -10.82
N MET A 14 13.61 16.29 -12.13
CA MET A 14 12.88 15.23 -12.86
C MET A 14 13.33 13.82 -12.47
N ALA A 15 14.62 13.59 -12.22
CA ALA A 15 15.13 12.28 -11.81
C ALA A 15 14.65 11.86 -10.41
N VAL A 16 14.45 12.83 -9.50
CA VAL A 16 13.88 12.56 -8.16
C VAL A 16 12.38 12.25 -8.24
N ALA A 17 11.65 12.80 -9.23
CA ALA A 17 10.22 12.56 -9.40
C ALA A 17 9.86 11.16 -9.93
N THR A 18 10.83 10.42 -10.50
CA THR A 18 10.63 9.06 -11.01
C THR A 18 11.05 7.95 -10.06
N VAL A 19 11.42 8.29 -8.81
CA VAL A 19 11.49 7.27 -7.74
C VAL A 19 10.05 6.88 -7.43
N SER A 20 9.54 6.00 -8.29
CA SER A 20 8.30 5.27 -8.12
C SER A 20 8.45 4.60 -6.77
N VAL A 21 7.79 5.14 -5.75
CA VAL A 21 7.75 4.56 -4.43
C VAL A 21 6.92 3.29 -4.58
N SER A 22 7.57 2.22 -5.02
CA SER A 22 7.13 0.86 -4.82
C SER A 22 7.13 0.68 -3.31
N ALA A 23 6.01 1.02 -2.68
CA ALA A 23 5.75 0.65 -1.31
C ALA A 23 5.63 -0.88 -1.29
N GLU A 24 6.76 -1.54 -1.04
CA GLU A 24 6.82 -2.97 -0.79
C GLU A 24 6.14 -3.20 0.56
N TYR A 25 4.88 -3.60 0.51
CA TYR A 25 4.20 -4.10 1.70
C TYR A 25 4.66 -5.54 1.94
N PRO A 26 4.90 -5.91 3.21
CA PRO A 26 5.46 -7.21 3.56
C PRO A 26 4.53 -8.35 3.15
N SER A 27 5.12 -9.50 2.87
CA SER A 27 4.41 -10.76 2.67
C SER A 27 3.63 -11.16 3.93
N VAL A 28 2.68 -12.08 3.78
CA VAL A 28 1.88 -12.63 4.89
C VAL A 28 2.77 -13.02 6.07
N VAL A 29 2.38 -12.58 7.27
CA VAL A 29 3.03 -13.00 8.51
C VAL A 29 2.12 -14.02 9.20
N ASP A 30 2.67 -15.20 9.50
CA ASP A 30 1.99 -16.23 10.26
C ASP A 30 1.92 -15.84 11.74
N GLY A 31 0.71 -15.79 12.29
CA GLY A 31 0.47 -15.61 13.72
C GLY A 31 0.17 -14.17 14.16
N ASP A 32 -0.32 -14.05 15.38
CA ASP A 32 -0.83 -12.82 16.00
C ASP A 32 0.32 -11.84 16.26
N SER A 33 0.66 -11.06 15.23
CA SER A 33 1.85 -10.23 15.20
C SER A 33 1.68 -8.93 16.02
N GLY A 34 0.54 -8.78 16.71
CA GLY A 34 0.11 -7.54 17.35
C GLY A 34 -0.81 -6.71 16.43
N PRO A 35 -1.53 -5.73 16.97
CA PRO A 35 -2.66 -5.10 16.28
C PRO A 35 -2.28 -4.23 15.08
N ASN A 36 -1.00 -3.90 14.87
CA ASN A 36 -0.53 -2.88 13.92
C ASN A 36 0.57 -3.37 12.98
N VAL A 37 0.70 -4.68 12.76
CA VAL A 37 1.71 -5.18 11.83
C VAL A 37 1.26 -4.91 10.40
N PRO A 38 2.07 -4.19 9.59
CA PRO A 38 1.74 -3.96 8.19
C PRO A 38 1.63 -5.28 7.45
N GLY A 39 0.74 -5.33 6.45
CA GLY A 39 0.55 -6.52 5.63
C GLY A 39 -0.61 -7.40 6.13
N PRO A 40 -0.85 -8.53 5.45
CA PRO A 40 -1.85 -9.50 5.87
C PRO A 40 -1.37 -10.34 7.05
N THR A 41 -2.16 -10.34 8.11
CA THR A 41 -2.01 -11.23 9.27
C THR A 41 -3.17 -12.21 9.28
N LYS A 42 -2.87 -13.51 9.37
CA LYS A 42 -3.92 -14.53 9.48
C LYS A 42 -4.63 -14.40 10.82
N THR A 43 -5.96 -14.33 10.80
CA THR A 43 -6.80 -14.21 11.99
C THR A 43 -7.50 -15.54 12.28
N VAL A 44 -8.85 -15.57 12.28
CA VAL A 44 -9.65 -16.75 12.59
C VAL A 44 -10.29 -17.33 11.33
N GLY A 45 -10.22 -18.66 11.16
CA GLY A 45 -10.80 -19.34 10.00
C GLY A 45 -10.08 -18.98 8.69
N CYS A 46 -10.83 -18.48 7.71
CA CYS A 46 -10.31 -18.02 6.42
C CYS A 46 -9.96 -16.51 6.40
N ASN A 47 -10.16 -15.80 7.50
CA ASN A 47 -10.00 -14.34 7.52
C ASN A 47 -8.54 -13.92 7.64
N TYR A 48 -8.15 -12.95 6.82
CA TYR A 48 -6.87 -12.25 6.91
C TYR A 48 -7.14 -10.76 7.16
N ALA A 49 -6.43 -10.20 8.13
CA ALA A 49 -6.44 -8.78 8.44
C ALA A 49 -5.35 -8.09 7.61
N PHE A 50 -5.75 -7.24 6.67
CA PHE A 50 -4.85 -6.43 5.87
C PHE A 50 -4.69 -5.07 6.54
N VAL A 51 -3.46 -4.65 6.78
CA VAL A 51 -3.15 -3.39 7.47
C VAL A 51 -2.17 -2.54 6.67
N VAL A 52 -2.53 -1.27 6.48
CA VAL A 52 -1.67 -0.24 5.91
C VAL A 52 -1.51 0.90 6.91
N ASN A 53 -0.30 1.01 7.47
CA ASN A 53 0.05 2.10 8.39
C ASN A 53 0.34 3.37 7.60
N ALA A 54 -0.43 4.42 7.85
CA ALA A 54 -0.23 5.73 7.24
C ALA A 54 -0.82 6.85 8.12
N PRO A 55 -0.21 8.03 8.19
CA PRO A 55 -0.79 9.17 8.89
C PRO A 55 -2.18 9.53 8.33
N LEU A 56 -3.08 10.00 9.21
CA LEU A 56 -4.40 10.47 8.80
C LEU A 56 -4.26 11.56 7.72
N GLY A 57 -5.08 11.44 6.66
CA GLY A 57 -5.09 12.41 5.56
C GLY A 57 -4.02 12.20 4.48
N THR A 58 -3.17 11.18 4.61
CA THR A 58 -2.20 10.81 3.55
C THR A 58 -2.92 10.28 2.31
N TYR A 59 -3.88 9.38 2.53
CA TYR A 59 -4.67 8.75 1.47
C TYR A 59 -6.13 9.18 1.59
N GLN A 60 -6.78 9.37 0.45
CA GLN A 60 -8.23 9.54 0.34
C GLN A 60 -8.94 8.20 0.48
N SER A 61 -8.39 7.16 -0.14
CA SER A 61 -8.87 5.79 -0.03
C SER A 61 -7.73 4.80 -0.15
N VAL A 62 -7.89 3.68 0.53
CA VAL A 62 -6.99 2.54 0.45
C VAL A 62 -7.84 1.32 0.14
N GLN A 63 -7.41 0.54 -0.85
CA GLN A 63 -8.06 -0.70 -1.25
C GLN A 63 -7.06 -1.83 -1.18
N VAL A 64 -7.51 -3.02 -0.82
CA VAL A 64 -6.79 -4.26 -1.08
C VAL A 64 -7.48 -4.97 -2.23
N VAL A 65 -6.72 -5.37 -3.25
CA VAL A 65 -7.23 -6.10 -4.40
C VAL A 65 -6.80 -7.55 -4.27
N ILE A 66 -7.75 -8.48 -4.15
CA ILE A 66 -7.48 -9.91 -3.96
C ILE A 66 -8.16 -10.67 -5.09
N GLY A 67 -7.38 -11.45 -5.85
CA GLY A 67 -7.90 -12.20 -6.99
C GLY A 67 -8.61 -11.33 -8.04
N GLY A 68 -8.23 -10.05 -8.15
CA GLY A 68 -8.86 -9.07 -9.06
C GLY A 68 -10.07 -8.32 -8.49
N VAL A 69 -10.56 -8.67 -7.31
CA VAL A 69 -11.67 -7.97 -6.63
C VAL A 69 -11.10 -6.92 -5.67
N ALA A 70 -11.57 -5.68 -5.78
CA ALA A 70 -11.14 -4.59 -4.90
C ALA A 70 -12.05 -4.48 -3.67
N TYR A 71 -11.44 -4.41 -2.50
CA TYR A 71 -12.10 -4.23 -1.20
C TYR A 71 -11.63 -2.93 -0.57
N ASP A 72 -12.57 -2.06 -0.22
CA ASP A 72 -12.26 -0.81 0.47
C ASP A 72 -11.82 -1.07 1.91
N MET A 73 -10.75 -0.41 2.32
CA MET A 73 -10.24 -0.47 3.69
C MET A 73 -10.79 0.70 4.49
N ILE A 74 -10.99 0.49 5.79
CA ILE A 74 -11.51 1.50 6.73
C ILE A 74 -10.33 2.07 7.52
N PHE A 75 -10.26 3.39 7.65
CA PHE A 75 -9.27 4.02 8.51
C PHE A 75 -9.72 3.97 9.97
N ASP A 76 -9.01 3.21 10.79
CA ASP A 76 -9.25 3.08 12.23
C ASP A 76 -7.94 2.90 13.00
N ASN A 77 -7.87 3.44 14.22
CA ASN A 77 -6.69 3.32 15.09
C ASN A 77 -5.37 3.70 14.41
N SER A 78 -5.37 4.79 13.62
CA SER A 78 -4.22 5.31 12.86
C SER A 78 -3.69 4.40 11.75
N ALA A 79 -4.51 3.45 11.27
CA ALA A 79 -4.17 2.57 10.15
C ALA A 79 -5.39 2.31 9.26
N TRP A 80 -5.15 1.98 7.99
CA TRP A 80 -6.19 1.44 7.12
C TRP A 80 -6.28 -0.06 7.32
N ARG A 81 -7.50 -0.59 7.45
CA ARG A 81 -7.76 -2.00 7.79
C ARG A 81 -8.88 -2.59 6.96
N ALA A 82 -8.75 -3.87 6.62
CA ALA A 82 -9.84 -4.71 6.17
C ALA A 82 -9.62 -6.15 6.65
N GLU A 83 -10.71 -6.80 7.06
CA GLU A 83 -10.69 -8.23 7.38
C GLU A 83 -11.51 -8.96 6.32
N ILE A 84 -10.86 -9.87 5.60
CA ILE A 84 -11.44 -10.50 4.41
C ILE A 84 -11.14 -11.99 4.46
N CYS A 85 -12.18 -12.80 4.22
CA CYS A 85 -12.03 -14.24 4.02
C CYS A 85 -11.37 -14.49 2.67
N VAL A 86 -10.20 -15.13 2.67
CA VAL A 86 -9.39 -15.38 1.48
C VAL A 86 -8.93 -16.83 1.45
N SER A 87 -8.77 -17.36 0.23
CA SER A 87 -8.26 -18.71 0.02
C SER A 87 -6.73 -18.68 -0.12
N PRO A 88 -6.00 -19.66 0.47
CA PRO A 88 -4.56 -19.76 0.29
C PRO A 88 -4.16 -19.79 -1.20
N GLY A 89 -3.06 -19.13 -1.57
CA GLY A 89 -2.57 -19.08 -2.94
C GLY A 89 -3.21 -18.03 -3.84
N GLN A 90 -4.22 -17.29 -3.35
CA GLN A 90 -4.69 -16.08 -4.04
C GLN A 90 -3.61 -15.00 -4.03
N THR A 91 -3.58 -14.17 -5.07
CA THR A 91 -2.69 -13.01 -5.13
C THR A 91 -3.40 -11.77 -4.64
N TYR A 92 -2.65 -10.86 -4.00
CA TYR A 92 -3.15 -9.57 -3.57
C TYR A 92 -2.16 -8.43 -3.83
N PHE A 93 -2.67 -7.21 -3.91
CA PHE A 93 -1.87 -5.98 -3.87
C PHE A 93 -2.70 -4.85 -3.26
N TYR A 94 -2.05 -3.79 -2.78
CA TYR A 94 -2.72 -2.59 -2.30
C TYR A 94 -2.84 -1.56 -3.39
N ARG A 95 -3.98 -0.88 -3.45
CA ARG A 95 -4.18 0.31 -4.27
C ARG A 95 -4.45 1.50 -3.35
N LEU A 96 -3.56 2.48 -3.38
CA LEU A 96 -3.57 3.67 -2.55
C LEU A 96 -3.96 4.86 -3.42
N THR A 97 -5.06 5.55 -3.07
CA THR A 97 -5.44 6.79 -3.73
C THR A 97 -5.14 7.96 -2.81
N THR A 98 -4.27 8.87 -3.25
CA THR A 98 -3.96 10.11 -2.50
C THR A 98 -5.14 11.08 -2.52
N ARG A 99 -5.10 12.08 -1.62
CA ARG A 99 -6.06 13.21 -1.62
C ARG A 99 -6.13 14.00 -2.93
N HIS A 100 -5.15 13.84 -3.82
CA HIS A 100 -5.08 14.50 -5.12
C HIS A 100 -5.52 13.58 -6.27
N GLY A 101 -6.06 12.39 -5.96
CA GLY A 101 -6.54 11.44 -6.96
C GLY A 101 -5.45 10.58 -7.61
N LEU A 102 -4.18 10.75 -7.24
CA LEU A 102 -3.10 9.88 -7.73
C LEU A 102 -3.22 8.49 -7.12
N LYS A 103 -3.09 7.46 -7.97
CA LYS A 103 -3.19 6.04 -7.60
C LYS A 103 -1.81 5.38 -7.64
N PHE A 104 -1.49 4.67 -6.57
CA PHE A 104 -0.29 3.85 -6.44
C PHE A 104 -0.69 2.41 -6.18
N GLU A 105 -0.03 1.46 -6.83
CA GLU A 105 -0.24 0.04 -6.58
C GLU A 105 1.04 -0.56 -6.00
N SER A 106 0.91 -1.38 -4.95
CA SER A 106 2.04 -2.13 -4.43
C SER A 106 2.43 -3.26 -5.39
N GLY A 107 3.58 -3.90 -5.13
CA GLY A 107 3.88 -5.18 -5.74
C GLY A 107 2.80 -6.23 -5.45
N VAL A 108 2.61 -7.15 -6.40
CA VAL A 108 1.70 -8.29 -6.24
C VAL A 108 2.36 -9.33 -5.35
N GLN A 109 1.64 -9.74 -4.32
CA GLN A 109 2.05 -10.72 -3.33
C GLN A 109 1.10 -11.92 -3.34
N LYS A 110 1.55 -13.06 -2.80
CA LYS A 110 0.69 -14.23 -2.57
C LYS A 110 0.25 -14.29 -1.11
N ILE A 111 -0.98 -14.74 -0.93
CA ILE A 111 -1.56 -15.12 0.38
C ILE A 111 -1.08 -16.53 0.74
#